data_AF-A0A2Z4UBN6-F1
#
_entry.id   AF-A0A2Z4UBN6-F1
#
_cell.length_a   1.000
_cell.length_b   1.000
_cell.length_c   1.000
_cell.angle_alpha   90.00
_cell.angle_beta   90.00
_cell.angle_gamma   90.00
#
_symmetry.space_group_name_H-M   'P 1'
#
loop_
_entity.id
_entity.type
_entity.pdbx_description
1 polymer ?
#
loop_
_entity_poly.entity_id
_entity_poly.type
_entity_poly.pdbx_seq_one_letter_code
_entity_poly.pdbx_strand_id
1 'polypeptide(L)'
;MEEKQRLWEKLKTLTMTELCCRSPELYGVFQKVFQSMEERELFGTDGTVLYYQPEALLTQYCSKGRISVIRAFLHSLLHVLYVHMNTKREDELIIWHVIL
;
A
#
# COMPACT_ATOMS: atom_id res chain seq x y z
N MET A 1 2.50 1.82 -23.04
CA MET A 1 1.50 1.79 -21.97
C MET A 1 1.33 0.38 -21.40
N GLU A 2 1.11 -0.62 -22.27
CA GLU A 2 0.91 -2.02 -21.88
C GLU A 2 2.04 -2.64 -21.04
N GLU A 3 3.31 -2.36 -21.38
CA GLU A 3 4.46 -2.88 -20.64
C GLU A 3 4.57 -2.32 -19.21
N LYS A 4 4.27 -1.04 -19.01
CA LYS A 4 4.29 -0.42 -17.68
C LYS A 4 3.22 -1.03 -16.78
N GLN A 5 2.01 -1.23 -17.31
CA GLN A 5 0.95 -1.92 -16.58
C GLN A 5 1.38 -3.33 -16.19
N ARG A 6 1.98 -4.08 -17.12
CA ARG A 6 2.50 -5.43 -16.85
C ARG A 6 3.57 -5.44 -15.75
N LEU A 7 4.50 -4.49 -15.78
CA LEU A 7 5.55 -4.35 -14.76
C LEU A 7 4.96 -4.00 -13.39
N TRP A 8 3.98 -3.10 -13.37
CA TRP A 8 3.23 -2.75 -12.17
C TRP A 8 2.54 -3.98 -11.57
N GLU A 9 1.75 -4.72 -12.34
CA GLU A 9 1.03 -5.91 -11.84
C GLU A 9 2.00 -6.95 -11.28
N LYS A 10 3.18 -7.10 -11.91
CA LYS A 10 4.24 -7.98 -11.41
C LYS A 10 4.82 -7.48 -10.08
N LEU A 11 5.15 -6.20 -9.98
CA LEU A 11 5.69 -5.60 -8.74
C LEU A 11 4.67 -5.69 -7.60
N LYS A 12 3.40 -5.37 -7.89
CA LYS A 12 2.28 -5.48 -6.96
C LYS A 12 2.15 -6.91 -6.44
N THR A 13 2.06 -7.89 -7.34
CA THR A 13 1.95 -9.31 -6.97
C THR A 13 3.11 -9.76 -6.10
N LEU A 14 4.36 -9.47 -6.50
CA LEU A 14 5.55 -9.85 -5.73
C LEU A 14 5.57 -9.22 -4.33
N THR A 15 5.22 -7.94 -4.23
CA THR A 15 5.20 -7.21 -2.96
C THR A 15 4.14 -7.78 -2.02
N MET A 16 2.94 -8.03 -2.55
CA MET A 16 1.83 -8.62 -1.81
C MET A 16 2.17 -10.03 -1.32
N THR A 17 2.73 -10.88 -2.20
CA THR A 17 3.18 -12.22 -1.82
C THR A 17 4.24 -12.16 -0.73
N GLU A 18 5.25 -11.29 -0.85
CA GLU A 18 6.30 -11.18 0.17
C GLU A 18 5.76 -10.73 1.53
N LEU A 19 4.84 -9.76 1.56
CA LEU A 19 4.17 -9.32 2.79
C LEU A 19 3.35 -10.45 3.42
N CYS A 20 2.54 -11.14 2.63
CA CYS A 20 1.72 -12.26 3.10
C CYS A 20 2.58 -13.43 3.62
N CYS A 21 3.69 -13.76 2.97
CA CYS A 21 4.59 -14.82 3.43
C CYS A 21 5.35 -14.45 4.70
N ARG A 22 5.67 -13.16 4.89
CA ARG A 22 6.38 -12.66 6.09
C ARG A 22 5.48 -12.49 7.30
N SER A 23 4.17 -12.33 7.12
CA SER A 23 3.20 -12.16 8.20
C SER A 23 1.91 -12.91 7.88
N PRO A 24 1.93 -14.27 7.90
CA PRO A 24 0.77 -15.10 7.56
C PRO A 24 -0.47 -14.80 8.40
N GLU A 25 -0.28 -14.35 9.63
CA GLU A 25 -1.33 -14.01 10.59
C GLU A 25 -2.16 -12.80 10.13
N LEU A 26 -1.57 -11.94 9.31
CA LEU A 26 -2.20 -10.75 8.75
C LEU A 26 -2.75 -10.96 7.33
N TYR A 27 -2.66 -12.18 6.79
CA TYR A 27 -3.04 -12.51 5.42
C TYR A 27 -4.44 -12.02 5.06
N GLY A 28 -5.43 -12.30 5.90
CA GLY A 28 -6.82 -11.91 5.64
C GLY A 28 -7.03 -10.39 5.59
N VAL A 29 -6.32 -9.64 6.44
CA VAL A 29 -6.37 -8.17 6.43
C VAL A 29 -5.70 -7.64 5.17
N PHE A 30 -4.50 -8.12 4.86
CA PHE A 30 -3.76 -7.71 3.67
C PHE A 30 -4.55 -7.98 2.40
N GLN A 31 -5.13 -9.17 2.25
CA GLN A 31 -5.97 -9.50 1.10
C GLN A 31 -7.14 -8.52 0.95
N LYS A 32 -7.82 -8.19 2.05
CA LYS A 32 -8.94 -7.23 2.03
C LYS A 32 -8.50 -5.83 1.62
N VAL A 33 -7.39 -5.32 2.16
CA VAL A 33 -6.88 -3.99 1.80
C VAL A 33 -6.39 -3.94 0.35
N PHE A 34 -5.74 -5.00 -0.13
CA PHE A 34 -5.28 -5.07 -1.51
C PHE A 34 -6.42 -5.12 -2.52
N GLN A 35 -7.59 -5.63 -2.12
CA GLN A 35 -8.82 -5.59 -2.92
C GLN A 35 -9.46 -4.20 -2.95
N SER A 36 -9.23 -3.37 -1.92
CA SER A 36 -9.75 -2.00 -1.83
C SER A 36 -8.71 -0.94 -2.26
N MET A 37 -7.74 -1.30 -3.11
CA MET A 37 -6.76 -0.35 -3.62
C MET A 37 -7.33 0.50 -4.75
N GLU A 38 -7.05 1.81 -4.71
CA GLU A 38 -7.44 2.76 -5.75
C GLU A 38 -6.24 3.53 -6.30
N GLU A 39 -6.18 3.65 -7.62
CA GLU A 39 -5.15 4.45 -8.28
C GLU A 39 -5.45 5.96 -8.10
N ARG A 40 -4.46 6.71 -7.62
CA ARG A 40 -4.52 8.16 -7.38
C ARG A 40 -3.13 8.78 -7.61
N GLU A 41 -3.08 10.10 -7.70
CA GLU A 41 -1.80 10.84 -7.80
C GLU A 41 -0.98 10.83 -6.50
N LEU A 42 -1.57 10.40 -5.38
CA LEU A 42 -0.93 10.36 -4.07
C LEU A 42 -0.86 8.92 -3.55
N PHE A 43 0.28 8.57 -2.93
CA PHE A 43 0.44 7.31 -2.21
C PHE A 43 0.10 7.49 -0.73
N GLY A 44 -0.90 6.77 -0.23
CA GLY A 44 -1.36 6.91 1.15
C GLY A 44 -2.67 6.20 1.41
N THR A 45 -3.31 6.51 2.54
CA THR A 45 -4.58 5.91 2.93
C THR A 45 -5.40 6.88 3.78
N ASP A 46 -6.72 6.82 3.65
CA ASP A 46 -7.70 7.46 4.54
C ASP A 46 -8.13 6.56 5.72
N GLY A 47 -7.48 5.39 5.85
CA GLY A 47 -7.83 4.37 6.83
C GLY A 47 -8.82 3.32 6.31
N THR A 48 -9.39 3.49 5.11
CA THR A 48 -10.32 2.54 4.47
C THR A 48 -9.79 2.04 3.13
N VAL A 49 -9.29 2.95 2.30
CA VAL A 49 -8.80 2.72 0.94
C VAL A 49 -7.29 2.97 0.91
N LEU A 50 -6.56 2.11 0.19
CA LEU A 50 -5.14 2.32 -0.08
C LEU A 50 -4.98 2.99 -1.44
N TYR A 51 -4.58 4.26 -1.43
CA TYR A 51 -4.30 5.05 -2.61
C TYR A 51 -2.86 4.84 -3.08
N TYR A 52 -2.67 4.69 -4.39
CA TYR A 52 -1.35 4.45 -4.96
C TYR A 52 -1.19 5.04 -6.36
N GLN A 53 0.06 5.36 -6.71
CA GLN A 53 0.46 5.73 -8.06
C GLN A 53 1.46 4.69 -8.60
N PRO A 54 1.10 3.90 -9.64
CA PRO A 54 1.96 2.86 -10.21
C PRO A 54 3.35 3.36 -10.59
N GLU A 55 3.42 4.51 -11.27
CA GLU A 55 4.67 5.10 -11.76
C GLU A 55 5.61 5.50 -10.63
N ALA A 56 5.06 6.05 -9.53
CA ALA A 56 5.84 6.43 -8.38
C ALA A 56 6.47 5.20 -7.71
N LEU A 57 5.72 4.11 -7.57
CA LEU A 57 6.20 2.86 -6.97
C LEU A 57 7.21 2.14 -7.86
N LEU A 58 7.01 2.14 -9.18
CA LEU A 58 8.00 1.63 -10.14
C LEU A 58 9.30 2.46 -10.09
N THR A 59 9.19 3.79 -10.04
CA THR A 59 10.36 4.68 -9.91
C THR A 59 11.08 4.46 -8.58
N GLN A 60 10.34 4.29 -7.49
CA GLN A 60 10.90 3.95 -6.18
C GLN A 60 11.59 2.59 -6.17
N TYR A 61 11.03 1.60 -6.85
CA TYR A 61 11.68 0.30 -7.04
C TYR A 61 13.02 0.45 -7.77
N CYS A 62 13.04 1.18 -8.88
CA CYS A 62 14.25 1.40 -9.66
C CYS A 62 15.33 2.18 -8.90
N SER A 63 14.94 3.13 -8.05
CA SER A 63 15.86 4.02 -7.34
C SER A 63 16.34 3.49 -5.98
N LYS A 64 15.43 2.93 -5.18
CA LYS A 64 15.68 2.50 -3.78
C LYS A 64 15.56 0.98 -3.59
N GLY A 65 15.20 0.24 -4.64
CA GLY A 65 15.08 -1.22 -4.61
C GLY A 65 13.80 -1.75 -3.97
N ARG A 66 13.66 -3.09 -3.99
CA ARG A 66 12.48 -3.83 -3.53
C ARG A 66 12.04 -3.50 -2.11
N ILE A 67 13.00 -3.41 -1.18
CA ILE A 67 12.72 -3.19 0.25
C ILE A 67 12.01 -1.85 0.48
N SER A 68 12.31 -0.84 -0.35
CA SER A 68 11.65 0.46 -0.27
C SER A 68 10.15 0.36 -0.56
N VAL A 69 9.78 -0.37 -1.61
CA VAL A 69 8.37 -0.59 -2.00
C VAL A 69 7.64 -1.39 -0.92
N ILE A 70 8.26 -2.45 -0.40
CA ILE A 70 7.68 -3.25 0.71
C ILE A 70 7.42 -2.38 1.93
N ARG A 71 8.36 -1.49 2.30
CA ARG A 71 8.19 -0.55 3.41
C ARG A 71 7.04 0.40 3.17
N ALA A 72 6.90 0.94 1.96
CA ALA A 72 5.79 1.82 1.59
C ALA A 72 4.44 1.13 1.82
N PHE A 73 4.27 -0.09 1.29
CA PHE A 73 3.06 -0.88 1.46
C PHE A 73 2.80 -1.25 2.92
N LEU A 74 3.81 -1.77 3.62
CA LEU A 74 3.67 -2.15 5.02
C LEU A 74 3.25 -0.95 5.88
N HIS A 75 3.85 0.22 5.65
CA HIS A 75 3.52 1.44 6.38
C HIS A 75 2.07 1.87 6.14
N SER A 76 1.60 1.88 4.89
CA SER A 76 0.20 2.20 4.59
C SER A 76 -0.77 1.16 5.17
N LEU A 77 -0.41 -0.12 5.14
CA LEU A 77 -1.20 -1.20 5.75
C LEU A 77 -1.32 -1.04 7.27
N LEU A 78 -0.23 -0.65 7.94
CA LEU A 78 -0.26 -0.35 9.37
C LEU A 78 -1.18 0.84 9.67
N HIS A 79 -1.18 1.89 8.84
CA HIS A 79 -2.12 3.01 9.02
C HIS A 79 -3.58 2.58 8.88
N VAL A 80 -3.90 1.75 7.89
CA VAL A 80 -5.24 1.16 7.77
C VAL A 80 -5.60 0.39 9.04
N LEU A 81 -4.71 -0.47 9.53
CA LEU A 81 -4.93 -1.25 10.75
C LEU A 81 -5.11 -0.36 12.00
N TYR A 82 -4.24 0.63 12.20
CA TYR A 82 -4.28 1.50 13.38
C TYR A 82 -5.50 2.42 13.39
N VAL A 83 -5.95 2.91 12.24
CA VAL A 83 -7.20 3.69 12.15
C VAL A 83 -8.39 2.83 12.57
N HIS A 84 -8.46 1.56 12.14
CA HIS A 84 -9.50 0.62 12.58
C HIS A 84 -9.45 0.33 14.09
N MET A 85 -8.27 0.39 14.71
CA MET A 85 -8.14 0.26 16.18
C MET A 85 -8.47 1.56 16.93
N ASN A 86 -8.45 2.72 16.27
CA ASN A 86 -8.60 4.04 16.87
C ASN A 86 -9.95 4.70 16.55
N THR A 87 -11.02 3.92 16.40
CA THR A 87 -12.38 4.37 16.01
C THR A 87 -13.12 5.22 17.07
N LYS A 88 -12.39 6.03 17.85
CA LYS A 88 -12.94 7.15 18.63
C LYS A 88 -12.31 8.47 18.18
N ARG A 89 -12.74 8.97 17.02
CA ARG A 89 -12.80 10.41 16.66
C ARG A 89 -13.36 10.53 15.24
N GLU A 90 -14.62 10.90 15.13
CA GLU A 90 -15.36 11.01 13.86
C GLU A 90 -15.06 12.29 13.06
N ASP A 91 -14.16 13.18 13.51
CA ASP A 91 -14.13 14.55 12.97
C ASP A 91 -12.85 14.98 12.22
N GLU A 92 -11.87 14.10 11.99
CA GLU A 92 -10.65 14.48 11.25
C GLU A 92 -10.33 13.47 10.15
N LEU A 93 -10.74 13.77 8.91
CA LEU A 93 -10.24 13.11 7.69
C LEU A 93 -8.76 13.49 7.49
N ILE A 94 -7.87 12.89 8.28
CA ILE A 94 -6.43 13.02 8.11
C ILE A 94 -6.02 12.02 7.03
N ILE A 95 -5.75 12.51 5.82
CA ILE A 95 -5.02 11.73 4.83
C ILE A 95 -3.60 11.57 5.36
N TRP A 96 -3.25 10.36 5.79
CA TRP A 96 -1.92 10.06 6.29
C TRP A 96 -0.96 9.94 5.11
N HIS A 97 -0.22 11.02 4.85
CA HIS A 97 0.81 11.04 3.83
C HIS A 97 1.96 10.10 4.23
N VAL A 98 2.34 9.24 3.29
CA VAL A 98 3.53 8.40 3.44
C VAL A 98 4.73 9.20 2.97
N ILE A 99 5.48 9.80 3.88
CA ILE A 99 6.79 10.38 3.54
C ILE A 99 7.77 9.22 3.35
N LEU A 100 8.28 9.05 2.12
CA LEU A 100 9.17 7.97 1.66
C LEU A 100 10.65 8.34 1.58
#